data_AF-A0A7L4PJQ3-F1
#
_entry.id   AF-A0A7L4PJQ3-F1
#
_cell.length_a   1.000
_cell.length_b   1.000
_cell.length_c   1.000
_cell.angle_alpha   90.00
_cell.angle_beta   90.00
_cell.angle_gamma   90.00
#
_symmetry.space_group_name_H-M   'P 1'
#
loop_
_entity.id
_entity.type
_entity.pdbx_description
1 polymer ?
#
loop_
_entity_poly.entity_id
_entity_poly.type
_entity_poly.pdbx_seq_one_letter_code
_entity_poly.pdbx_strand_id
1 'polypeptide(L)' 'GARRGPHNCGQCDSEVAKAIREHALEQDASVFDHIDCNCRSAWRKVIELEDLAFGAPLIDNWARI' A
#
# COMPACT_ATOMS: atom_id res chain seq x y z
N GLY A 1 9.63 3.87 -4.53
CA GLY A 1 8.44 4.53 -5.11
C GLY A 1 8.79 5.94 -5.56
N ALA A 2 7.86 6.63 -6.22
CA ALA A 2 7.99 8.07 -6.46
C ALA A 2 7.61 8.87 -5.20
N ARG A 3 8.02 10.14 -5.06
CA ARG A 3 7.70 10.97 -3.86
C ARG A 3 6.21 10.93 -3.44
N ARG A 4 5.29 10.79 -4.41
CA ARG A 4 3.84 10.70 -4.19
C ARG A 4 3.22 9.42 -4.78
N GLY A 5 4.02 8.39 -5.00
CA GLY A 5 3.57 7.11 -5.56
C GLY A 5 3.43 6.04 -4.48
N PRO A 6 3.06 4.81 -4.89
CA PRO A 6 3.13 3.64 -4.03
C PRO A 6 4.53 3.47 -3.44
N HIS A 7 4.58 3.18 -2.15
CA HIS A 7 5.79 2.87 -1.39
C HIS A 7 5.61 1.50 -0.74
N ASN A 8 5.72 0.44 -1.54
CA ASN A 8 5.62 -0.93 -1.07
C ASN A 8 7.01 -1.40 -0.65
N CYS A 9 7.52 -2.51 -1.20
CA CYS A 9 8.88 -2.97 -0.95
C CYS A 9 9.94 -2.34 -1.86
N GLY A 10 9.57 -1.41 -2.75
CA GLY A 10 10.47 -0.84 -3.76
C GLY A 10 10.52 -1.64 -5.07
N GLN A 11 10.37 -2.96 -5.03
CA GLN A 11 10.48 -3.83 -6.21
C GLN A 11 9.22 -3.78 -7.10
N CYS A 12 8.03 -3.70 -6.51
CA CYS A 12 6.76 -3.67 -7.24
C CYS A 12 6.19 -2.25 -7.44
N ASP A 13 6.87 -1.22 -6.91
CA ASP A 13 6.31 0.15 -6.88
C ASP A 13 6.02 0.71 -8.27
N SER A 14 6.88 0.45 -9.25
CA SER A 14 6.69 0.94 -10.63
C SER A 14 5.52 0.27 -11.32
N GLU A 15 5.40 -1.05 -11.19
CA GLU A 15 4.33 -1.85 -11.78
C GLU A 15 2.98 -1.51 -11.16
N VAL A 16 2.91 -1.43 -9.83
CA VAL A 16 1.69 -1.00 -9.13
C VAL A 16 1.30 0.42 -9.53
N ALA A 17 2.26 1.35 -9.62
CA ALA A 17 1.97 2.71 -10.05
C ALA A 17 1.44 2.76 -11.50
N LYS A 18 1.95 1.89 -12.37
CA LYS A 18 1.49 1.77 -13.76
C LYS A 18 0.06 1.23 -13.81
N ALA A 19 -0.22 0.11 -13.14
CA ALA A 19 -1.56 -0.48 -13.07
C ALA A 19 -2.59 0.49 -12.49
N ILE A 20 -2.24 1.28 -11.46
CA ILE A 20 -3.13 2.34 -10.93
C ILE A 20 -3.49 3.38 -12.00
N ARG A 21 -2.54 3.79 -12.85
CA ARG A 21 -2.80 4.77 -13.92
C ARG A 21 -3.68 4.17 -15.01
N GLU A 22 -3.46 2.93 -15.39
CA GLU A 22 -4.27 2.21 -16.37
C GLU A 22 -5.70 2.02 -15.86
N HIS A 23 -5.86 1.54 -14.62
CA HIS A 23 -7.16 1.43 -13.97
C HIS A 23 -7.87 2.78 -13.87
N ALA A 24 -7.17 3.88 -13.57
CA ALA A 24 -7.78 5.20 -13.49
C ALA A 24 -8.39 5.67 -14.84
N LEU A 25 -7.87 5.18 -15.97
CA LEU A 25 -8.38 5.50 -17.30
C LEU A 25 -9.50 4.55 -17.75
N GLU A 26 -9.31 3.25 -17.52
CA GLU A 26 -10.14 2.20 -18.12
C GLU A 26 -11.16 1.61 -17.14
N GLN A 27 -10.99 1.87 -15.84
CA GLN A 27 -11.76 1.28 -14.74
C GLN A 27 -11.73 -0.26 -14.70
N ASP A 28 -10.76 -0.86 -15.40
CA ASP A 28 -10.55 -2.31 -15.39
C ASP A 28 -9.65 -2.70 -14.20
N ALA A 29 -10.15 -3.55 -13.31
CA ALA A 29 -9.39 -4.05 -12.17
C ALA A 29 -8.47 -5.23 -12.55
N SER A 30 -8.65 -5.86 -13.70
CA SER A 30 -7.84 -7.01 -14.14
C SER A 30 -6.37 -6.64 -14.37
N VAL A 31 -6.07 -5.35 -14.57
CA VAL A 31 -4.71 -4.81 -14.69
C VAL A 31 -3.84 -5.08 -13.46
N PHE A 32 -4.42 -5.48 -12.33
CA PHE A 32 -3.66 -5.86 -11.12
C PHE A 32 -3.35 -7.36 -11.04
N ASP A 33 -4.01 -8.22 -11.83
CA ASP A 33 -3.96 -9.68 -11.66
C ASP A 33 -2.56 -10.28 -11.87
N HIS A 34 -1.71 -9.60 -12.64
CA HIS A 34 -0.35 -10.04 -12.91
C HIS A 34 0.68 -9.56 -11.87
N ILE A 35 0.27 -8.76 -10.89
CA ILE A 35 1.16 -8.20 -9.87
C ILE A 35 1.11 -9.10 -8.62
N ASP A 36 2.06 -10.04 -8.54
CA ASP A 36 2.23 -10.89 -7.37
C ASP A 36 3.62 -10.68 -6.73
N CYS A 37 3.67 -9.78 -5.75
CA CYS A 37 4.88 -9.46 -5.00
C CYS A 37 4.79 -10.01 -3.57
N ASN A 38 5.92 -10.50 -3.04
CA ASN A 38 6.01 -11.03 -1.67
C ASN A 38 5.50 -10.04 -0.59
N CYS A 39 5.61 -8.73 -0.83
CA CYS A 39 5.21 -7.67 0.09
C CYS A 39 3.69 -7.54 0.23
N ARG A 40 2.91 -8.21 -0.63
CA ARG A 40 1.44 -8.26 -0.55
C ARG A 40 0.96 -8.78 0.80
N SER A 41 1.71 -9.71 1.40
CA SER A 41 1.42 -10.22 2.75
C SER A 41 1.51 -9.14 3.82
N ALA A 42 2.56 -8.31 3.78
CA ALA A 42 2.74 -7.18 4.69
C ALA A 42 1.65 -6.12 4.47
N TRP A 43 1.34 -5.79 3.21
CA TRP A 43 0.24 -4.88 2.88
C TRP A 43 -1.10 -5.36 3.43
N ARG A 44 -1.43 -6.65 3.26
CA ARG A 44 -2.66 -7.24 3.82
C ARG A 44 -2.70 -7.09 5.34
N LYS A 45 -1.57 -7.30 6.01
CA LYS A 45 -1.47 -7.12 7.46
C LYS A 45 -1.71 -5.67 7.89
N VAL A 46 -1.25 -4.69 7.12
CA VAL A 46 -1.55 -3.27 7.37
C VAL A 46 -3.06 -3.04 7.31
N ILE A 47 -3.74 -3.48 6.24
CA ILE A 47 -5.20 -3.34 6.10
C ILE A 47 -5.94 -4.02 7.25
N GLU A 48 -5.56 -5.23 7.65
CA GLU A 48 -6.16 -5.92 8.80
C GLU A 48 -6.02 -5.14 10.12
N LEU A 49 -4.93 -4.39 10.28
CA LEU A 49 -4.65 -3.60 11.49
C LEU A 49 -5.27 -2.20 11.42
N GLU A 50 -5.62 -1.69 10.23
CA GLU A 50 -6.24 -0.37 10.07
C GLU A 50 -7.57 -0.27 10.83
N ASP A 51 -8.39 -1.32 10.81
CA ASP A 51 -9.65 -1.38 11.58
C ASP A 51 -9.43 -1.22 13.09
N LEU A 52 -8.29 -1.66 13.60
CA LEU A 52 -7.92 -1.52 15.02
C LEU A 52 -7.29 -0.16 15.32
N ALA A 53 -6.60 0.41 14.34
CA ALA A 53 -5.89 1.67 14.47
C ALA A 53 -6.79 2.89 14.21
N PHE A 54 -7.95 2.70 13.58
CA PHE A 54 -8.86 3.80 13.25
C PHE A 54 -9.36 4.51 14.52
N GLY A 55 -9.04 5.79 14.65
CA GLY A 55 -9.39 6.60 15.82
C GLY A 55 -8.50 6.36 17.05
N ALA A 56 -7.47 5.53 16.94
CA ALA A 56 -6.50 5.37 18.02
C ALA A 56 -5.78 6.72 18.26
N PRO A 57 -5.69 7.18 19.52
CA PRO A 57 -4.94 8.39 19.83
C PRO A 57 -3.47 8.15 19.47
N LEU A 58 -2.88 9.11 18.75
CA LEU A 58 -1.43 9.18 18.57
C LEU A 58 -0.82 9.50 19.93
N ILE A 59 -0.60 8.46 20.73
CA ILE A 59 0.09 8.57 22.00
C ILE A 59 1.59 8.59 21.71
N ASP A 60 2.23 9.74 21.94
CA ASP A 60 3.69 9.87 21.85
C ASP A 60 4.37 9.13 23.00
N ASN A 61 4.41 7.80 22.92
CA ASN A 61 5.17 6.95 23.85
C ASN A 61 6.68 6.95 23.57
N TRP A 62 7.11 7.62 22.49
CA TRP A 62 8.52 7.76 22.11
C TRP A 62 9.29 8.76 22.99
N ALA A 63 8.61 9.56 23.82
CA ALA A 63 9.22 10.51 24.74
C ALA A 63 9.64 9.91 26.11
N ARG A 64 9.57 8.58 26.26
CA ARG A 64 9.81 7.89 27.54
C ARG A 64 10.91 6.80 27.49
N ILE A 65 11.71 6.75 26.44
CA ILE A 65 12.94 5.95 26.37
C ILE A 65 14.12 6.88 26.11
#